data_AF-A0A0K1Q4W8-F1
#
_entry.id   AF-A0A0K1Q4W8-F1
#
_cell.length_a   1.000
_cell.length_b   1.000
_cell.length_c   1.000
_cell.angle_alpha   90.00
_cell.angle_beta   90.00
_cell.angle_gamma   90.00
#
_symmetry.space_group_name_H-M   'P 1'
#
loop_
_entity.id
_entity.type
_entity.pdbx_description
1 polymer ?
#
loop_
_entity_poly.entity_id
_entity_poly.type
_entity_poly.pdbx_seq_one_letter_code
_entity_poly.pdbx_strand_id
1 'polypeptide(L)'
;MLSLVFGVSWFVSMLLLVANIIVVATVVRRHRPDVFKSLLAWAITGLVVSGTSPLVNFVAVNIAARSGTSSVIATQLATTLVNIPIHVLVSVLLLRGIIKLAQPPKAVVIESNQPYR
;
A
#
# COMPACT_ATOMS: atom_id res chain seq x y z
N MET A 1 27.40 -2.12 6.87
CA MET A 1 26.84 -0.76 6.99
C MET A 1 25.60 -0.56 6.11
N LEU A 2 25.68 -0.80 4.80
CA LEU A 2 24.53 -0.69 3.88
C LEU A 2 23.30 -1.53 4.30
N SER A 3 23.50 -2.80 4.72
CA SER A 3 22.38 -3.66 5.16
C SER A 3 21.62 -3.10 6.37
N LEU A 4 22.33 -2.48 7.32
CA LEU A 4 21.74 -1.87 8.50
C LEU A 4 20.88 -0.65 8.11
N VAL A 5 21.39 0.19 7.19
CA VAL A 5 20.67 1.38 6.69
C VAL A 5 19.39 0.98 5.95
N PHE A 6 19.45 -0.07 5.12
CA PHE A 6 18.25 -0.59 4.44
C PHE A 6 17.24 -1.19 5.42
N GLY A 7 17.70 -1.94 6.42
CA GLY A 7 16.83 -2.52 7.44
C GLY A 7 16.11 -1.45 8.28
N VAL A 8 16.83 -0.44 8.75
CA VAL A 8 16.25 0.67 9.52
C VAL A 8 15.28 1.49 8.67
N SER A 9 15.66 1.82 7.43
CA SER A 9 14.77 2.55 6.51
C SER A 9 13.48 1.79 6.24
N TRP A 10 13.57 0.47 6.04
CA TRP A 10 12.41 -0.39 5.86
C TRP A 10 11.52 -0.42 7.09
N PHE A 11 12.11 -0.55 8.29
CA PHE A 11 11.37 -0.54 9.55
C PHE A 11 10.65 0.79 9.80
N VAL A 12 11.31 1.93 9.55
CA VAL A 12 10.68 3.25 9.64
C VAL A 12 9.53 3.38 8.63
N SER A 13 9.71 2.90 7.41
CA SER A 13 8.66 2.89 6.38
C SER A 13 7.43 2.09 6.82
N MET A 14 7.63 0.90 7.43
CA MET A 14 6.55 0.09 8.02
C MET A 14 5.76 0.88 9.08
N LEU A 15 6.46 1.53 10.01
CA LEU A 15 5.83 2.32 11.06
C LEU A 15 5.01 3.49 10.49
N LEU A 16 5.53 4.16 9.46
CA LEU A 16 4.81 5.25 8.79
C LEU A 16 3.54 4.74 8.09
N LEU A 17 3.57 3.57 7.46
CA LEU A 17 2.38 2.96 6.86
C LEU A 17 1.33 2.61 7.92
N VAL A 18 1.75 2.06 9.07
CA VAL A 18 0.84 1.78 10.19
C VAL A 18 0.24 3.07 10.75
N ALA A 19 1.05 4.11 10.94
CA ALA A 19 0.56 5.41 11.38
C ALA A 19 -0.47 6.00 10.38
N ASN A 20 -0.21 5.89 9.08
CA ASN A 20 -1.15 6.30 8.04
C ASN A 20 -2.47 5.52 8.11
N ILE A 21 -2.45 4.20 8.35
CA ILE A 21 -3.66 3.40 8.54
C ILE A 21 -4.48 3.94 9.71
N ILE A 22 -3.83 4.25 10.84
CA ILE A 22 -4.50 4.80 12.03
C ILE A 22 -5.15 6.15 11.72
N VAL A 23 -4.43 7.05 11.04
CA VAL A 23 -4.94 8.38 10.65
C VAL A 23 -6.13 8.25 9.70
N VAL A 24 -6.05 7.36 8.70
CA VAL A 24 -7.17 7.11 7.78
C VAL A 24 -8.38 6.51 8.53
N ALA A 25 -8.14 5.57 9.44
CA ALA A 25 -9.20 4.92 10.22
C ALA A 25 -9.90 5.83 11.21
N THR A 26 -9.20 6.82 11.77
CA THR A 26 -9.72 7.73 12.80
C THR A 26 -10.19 9.06 12.21
N VAL A 27 -9.33 9.76 11.48
CA VAL A 27 -9.59 11.12 10.97
C VAL A 27 -10.44 11.07 9.71
N VAL A 28 -10.00 10.33 8.69
CA VAL A 28 -10.67 10.30 7.38
C VAL A 28 -12.05 9.65 7.48
N ARG A 29 -12.16 8.55 8.25
CA ARG A 29 -13.46 7.91 8.51
C ARG A 29 -14.49 8.88 9.10
N ARG A 30 -14.05 9.80 9.98
CA ARG A 30 -14.92 10.77 10.65
C ARG A 30 -15.30 11.95 9.76
N HIS A 31 -14.36 12.48 8.97
CA HIS A 31 -14.56 13.72 8.21
C HIS A 31 -14.99 13.49 6.74
N ARG A 32 -14.58 12.37 6.13
CA ARG A 32 -14.77 12.04 4.71
C ARG A 32 -15.00 10.53 4.52
N PRO A 33 -16.14 9.98 4.99
CA PRO A 33 -16.44 8.54 4.89
C PRO A 33 -16.56 8.03 3.45
N ASP A 34 -16.79 8.94 2.49
CA ASP A 34 -16.80 8.69 1.05
C ASP A 34 -15.44 8.26 0.49
N VAL A 35 -14.35 8.78 1.08
CA VAL A 35 -12.96 8.55 0.61
C VAL A 35 -12.26 7.46 1.42
N PHE A 36 -12.71 7.22 2.65
CA PHE A 36 -12.15 6.28 3.61
C PHE A 36 -11.78 4.92 3.00
N LYS A 37 -12.71 4.29 2.26
CA LYS A 37 -12.49 2.94 1.70
C LYS A 37 -11.31 2.89 0.74
N SER A 38 -11.15 3.90 -0.13
CA SER A 38 -10.05 3.95 -1.09
C SER A 38 -8.70 4.19 -0.42
N LEU A 39 -8.63 5.12 0.54
CA LEU A 39 -7.39 5.42 1.25
C LEU A 39 -6.98 4.28 2.19
N LEU A 40 -7.95 3.61 2.82
CA LEU A 40 -7.67 2.45 3.66
C LEU A 40 -7.18 1.27 2.82
N ALA A 41 -7.80 1.01 1.67
CA ALA A 41 -7.35 -0.03 0.74
C ALA A 41 -5.90 0.24 0.29
N TRP A 42 -5.58 1.48 -0.09
CA TRP A 42 -4.21 1.87 -0.42
C TRP A 42 -3.24 1.57 0.74
N ALA A 43 -3.56 2.02 1.95
CA ALA A 43 -2.66 1.91 3.10
C ALA A 43 -2.43 0.44 3.51
N ILE A 44 -3.49 -0.38 3.49
CA ILE A 44 -3.40 -1.82 3.77
C ILE A 44 -2.60 -2.53 2.68
N THR A 45 -2.93 -2.33 1.41
CA THR A 45 -2.19 -2.96 0.31
C THR A 45 -0.73 -2.53 0.31
N GLY A 46 -0.44 -1.25 0.58
CA GLY A 46 0.92 -0.73 0.72
C GLY A 46 1.71 -1.42 1.84
N LEU A 47 1.07 -1.66 2.99
CA LEU A 47 1.68 -2.39 4.11
C LEU A 47 1.95 -3.86 3.74
N VAL A 48 0.98 -4.54 3.13
CA VAL A 48 1.12 -5.94 2.70
C VAL A 48 2.26 -6.08 1.68
N VAL A 49 2.29 -5.23 0.66
CA VAL A 49 3.34 -5.26 -0.37
C VAL A 49 4.70 -4.97 0.26
N SER A 50 4.82 -3.90 1.05
CA SER A 50 6.09 -3.52 1.65
C SER A 50 6.60 -4.57 2.66
N GLY A 51 5.70 -5.35 3.28
CA GLY A 51 6.05 -6.45 4.18
C GLY A 51 6.41 -7.75 3.46
N THR A 52 5.70 -8.08 2.39
CA THR A 52 5.88 -9.35 1.65
C THR A 52 6.99 -9.30 0.61
N SER A 53 7.20 -8.17 -0.09
CA SER A 53 8.23 -8.05 -1.14
C SER A 53 9.65 -8.37 -0.65
N PRO A 54 10.12 -7.92 0.53
CA PRO A 54 11.44 -8.28 1.05
C PRO A 54 11.57 -9.79 1.33
N LEU A 55 10.51 -10.41 1.87
CA LEU A 55 10.50 -11.85 2.16
C LEU A 55 10.54 -12.68 0.88
N VAL A 56 9.72 -12.31 -0.12
CA VAL A 56 9.70 -12.96 -1.43
C VAL A 56 11.06 -12.83 -2.11
N ASN A 57 11.66 -11.63 -2.12
CA ASN A 57 12.99 -11.41 -2.68
C ASN A 57 14.06 -12.23 -1.94
N PHE A 58 14.02 -12.25 -0.60
CA PHE A 58 14.97 -13.02 0.18
C PHE A 58 14.88 -14.51 -0.15
N VAL A 59 13.69 -15.10 -0.15
CA VAL A 59 13.49 -16.52 -0.45
C VAL A 59 13.88 -16.83 -1.90
N ALA A 60 13.43 -16.02 -2.86
CA ALA A 60 13.72 -16.23 -4.27
C ALA A 60 15.22 -16.18 -4.57
N VAL A 61 15.94 -15.20 -4.01
CA VAL A 61 17.39 -15.07 -4.18
C VAL A 61 18.13 -16.23 -3.51
N ASN A 62 17.73 -16.67 -2.32
CA ASN A 62 18.37 -17.79 -1.64
C ASN A 62 18.17 -19.13 -2.38
N ILE A 63 17.02 -19.33 -3.02
CA ILE A 63 16.79 -20.50 -3.88
C ILE A 63 17.64 -20.40 -5.15
N ALA A 64 17.62 -19.25 -5.82
CA ALA A 64 18.36 -19.03 -7.07
C ALA A 64 19.88 -19.09 -6.89
N ALA A 65 20.40 -18.67 -5.74
CA ALA A 65 21.83 -18.71 -5.39
C ALA A 65 22.36 -20.15 -5.29
N ARG A 66 21.50 -21.14 -5.01
CA ARG A 66 21.87 -22.56 -5.00
C ARG A 66 22.10 -23.12 -6.41
N SER A 67 21.60 -22.44 -7.44
CA SER A 67 21.69 -22.86 -8.84
C SER A 67 22.77 -22.13 -9.64
N GLY A 68 23.45 -21.13 -9.04
CA GLY A 68 24.53 -20.36 -9.66
C GLY A 68 24.24 -18.86 -9.80
N THR A 69 25.21 -18.10 -10.30
CA THR A 69 25.13 -16.62 -10.34
C THR A 69 24.17 -16.10 -11.42
N SER A 70 24.06 -16.80 -12.56
CA SER A 70 23.15 -16.43 -13.66
C SER A 70 21.68 -16.54 -13.25
N SER A 71 21.33 -17.55 -12.44
CA SER A 71 19.97 -17.72 -11.90
C SER A 71 19.60 -16.61 -10.93
N VAL A 72 20.53 -16.11 -10.10
CA VAL A 72 20.27 -14.97 -9.20
C VAL A 72 19.87 -13.72 -9.97
N ILE A 73 20.63 -13.38 -11.03
CA ILE A 73 20.33 -12.20 -11.86
C ILE A 73 18.97 -12.34 -12.54
N ALA A 74 18.67 -13.50 -13.12
CA ALA A 74 17.39 -13.77 -13.75
C ALA A 74 16.21 -13.67 -12.75
N THR A 75 16.38 -14.19 -11.54
CA THR A 75 15.37 -14.09 -10.47
C THR A 75 15.18 -12.66 -9.98
N GLN A 76 16.25 -11.87 -9.87
CA GLN A 76 16.18 -10.45 -9.52
C GLN A 76 15.42 -9.63 -10.58
N LEU A 77 15.65 -9.93 -11.86
CA LEU A 77 14.94 -9.33 -12.99
C LEU A 77 13.45 -9.69 -12.97
N ALA A 78 13.13 -10.97 -12.79
CA ALA A 78 11.74 -11.44 -12.72
C ALA A 78 10.98 -10.82 -11.54
N THR A 79 11.58 -10.78 -10.36
CA THR A 79 10.97 -10.15 -9.17
C THR A 79 10.78 -8.65 -9.35
N THR A 80 11.72 -7.96 -10.00
CA THR A 80 11.58 -6.53 -10.33
C THR A 80 10.44 -6.30 -11.31
N LEU A 81 10.33 -7.09 -12.37
CA LEU A 81 9.25 -7.01 -13.36
C LEU A 81 7.86 -7.26 -12.73
N VAL A 82 7.78 -8.10 -11.71
CA VAL A 82 6.53 -8.34 -10.95
C VAL A 82 6.23 -7.23 -9.95
N ASN A 83 7.25 -6.66 -9.30
CA ASN A 83 7.04 -5.58 -8.32
C ASN A 83 6.60 -4.26 -8.97
N ILE A 84 7.05 -3.95 -10.19
CA ILE A 84 6.65 -2.72 -10.91
C ILE A 84 5.12 -2.56 -11.00
N PRO A 85 4.34 -3.50 -11.58
CA PRO A 85 2.89 -3.35 -11.69
C PRO A 85 2.20 -3.28 -10.32
N ILE A 86 2.74 -3.97 -9.30
CA ILE A 86 2.22 -3.89 -7.92
C ILE A 86 2.36 -2.46 -7.38
N HIS A 87 3.53 -1.84 -7.53
CA HIS A 87 3.75 -0.46 -7.09
C HIS A 87 2.93 0.55 -7.90
N VAL A 88 2.74 0.32 -9.20
CA VAL A 88 1.83 1.13 -10.03
C VAL A 88 0.40 1.04 -9.51
N LEU A 89 -0.09 -0.17 -9.18
CA LEU A 89 -1.44 -0.37 -8.66
C LEU A 89 -1.64 0.33 -7.31
N VAL A 90 -0.68 0.20 -6.39
CA VAL A 90 -0.68 0.93 -5.10
C VAL A 90 -0.70 2.45 -5.34
N SER A 91 0.09 2.96 -6.28
CA SER A 91 0.13 4.39 -6.61
C SER A 91 -1.19 4.90 -7.20
N VAL A 92 -1.84 4.10 -8.05
CA VAL A 92 -3.16 4.41 -8.61
C VAL A 92 -4.24 4.46 -7.52
N LEU A 93 -4.19 3.55 -6.53
CA LEU A 93 -5.11 3.57 -5.39
C LEU A 93 -4.92 4.83 -4.54
N LEU A 94 -3.67 5.24 -4.29
CA LEU A 94 -3.35 6.48 -3.60
C LEU A 94 -3.89 7.69 -4.36
N LEU A 95 -3.59 7.80 -5.66
CA LEU A 95 -4.05 8.89 -6.52
C LEU A 95 -5.57 8.99 -6.53
N ARG A 96 -6.28 7.87 -6.64
CA ARG A 96 -7.75 7.83 -6.54
C ARG A 96 -8.25 8.35 -5.19
N GLY A 97 -7.58 7.99 -4.09
CA GLY A 97 -7.88 8.50 -2.75
C GLY A 97 -7.69 10.02 -2.66
N ILE A 98 -6.55 10.53 -3.14
CA ILE A 98 -6.23 11.96 -3.12
C ILE A 98 -7.19 12.76 -3.99
N ILE A 99 -7.47 12.32 -5.23
CA ILE A 99 -8.40 13.00 -6.13
C ILE A 99 -9.78 13.13 -5.49
N LYS A 100 -10.29 12.07 -4.85
CA LYS A 100 -11.57 12.12 -4.14
C LYS A 100 -11.54 13.04 -2.92
N LEU A 101 -10.41 13.11 -2.22
CA LEU A 101 -10.25 14.02 -1.09
C LEU A 101 -10.28 15.49 -1.55
N ALA A 102 -9.64 15.79 -2.68
CA ALA A 102 -9.59 17.11 -3.30
C ALA A 102 -10.94 17.56 -3.90
N GLN A 103 -11.82 16.61 -4.25
CA GLN A 103 -13.16 16.94 -4.71
C GLN A 103 -14.06 17.39 -3.54
N PRO A 104 -14.98 18.35 -3.78
CA PRO A 104 -15.94 18.78 -2.78
C PRO A 104 -16.79 17.59 -2.30
N PRO A 105 -17.23 17.61 -1.03
CA PRO A 105 -18.01 16.51 -0.47
C PRO A 105 -19.25 16.27 -1.34
N LYS A 106 -19.47 15.02 -1.74
CA LYS A 106 -20.72 14.67 -2.41
C LYS A 106 -21.86 14.98 -1.46
N ALA A 107 -22.86 15.73 -1.94
CA ALA A 107 -24.05 16.05 -1.16
C ALA A 107 -24.62 14.74 -0.61
N VAL A 108 -24.75 14.67 0.72
CA VAL A 108 -25.45 13.56 1.37
C VAL A 108 -26.89 13.69 0.91
N VAL A 109 -27.32 12.82 0.00
CA VAL A 109 -28.74 12.68 -0.33
C VAL A 109 -29.37 12.12 0.94
N ILE A 110 -29.94 13.01 1.75
CA ILE A 110 -30.84 12.61 2.82
C ILE A 110 -32.06 12.09 2.09
N GLU A 111 -32.12 10.79 1.83
CA GLU A 111 -33.38 10.13 1.52
C GLU A 111 -34.27 10.41 2.72
N SER A 112 -35.22 11.33 2.53
CA SER A 112 -36.24 11.66 3.50
C SER A 112 -37.13 10.43 3.66
N ASN A 113 -36.67 9.48 4.46
CA ASN A 113 -37.49 8.38 4.93
C ASN A 113 -38.45 8.97 5.98
N GLN A 114 -39.49 9.64 5.51
CA GLN A 114 -40.69 9.85 6.31
C GLN A 114 -41.70 8.76 5.95
N PRO A 115 -41.94 7.81 6.86
CA PRO A 115 -43.23 7.14 6.90
C PRO A 115 -43.80 7.22 8.31
N TYR A 116 -44.06 8.43 8.81
CA TYR A 116 -44.96 8.60 9.96
C TYR A 116 -45.80 9.87 9.74
N ARG A 117 -47.01 9.65 9.21
CA ARG A 117 -48.18 10.51 9.37
C ARG A 117 -49.26 9.66 10.02
#